data_AF-A0A9C9Z6P9-F1
#
_entry.id   AF-A0A9C9Z6P9-F1
#
_cell.length_a   1.000
_cell.length_b   1.000
_cell.length_c   1.000
_cell.angle_alpha   90.00
_cell.angle_beta   90.00
_cell.angle_gamma   90.00
#
_symmetry.space_group_name_H-M   'P 1'
#
loop_
_entity.id
_entity.type
_entity.pdbx_description
1 polymer ?
#
loop_
_entity_poly.entity_id
_entity_poly.type
_entity_poly.pdbx_seq_one_letter_code
_entity_poly.pdbx_strand_id
1 'polypeptide(L)'
;MNGFNPSYIVVHTAAYSGRNCDSDRIDQWHRDRGWQGIGYHFVVINNKHDDYDDGTVQVGRDITTPGAHARGLNGKAIGICCVGHGDREPLTDAQHTSLIELISHLIDEYEEINIDRVIGHREINELVAKGDIADRYLTHKTCPGLLISMEEVRQEIRDYRIAVQTPRNIDNEVMPASAEIRDALAILDAAKRRFPNASEPLREFLSHPEVLEFREGD
;
A
#
# COMPACT_ATOMS: atom_id res chain seq x y z
N MET A 1 13.35 -21.61 1.43
CA MET A 1 13.31 -20.55 0.40
C MET A 1 12.97 -19.26 1.13
N ASN A 2 13.89 -18.29 1.16
CA ASN A 2 13.65 -17.01 1.84
C ASN A 2 12.65 -16.22 1.00
N GLY A 3 11.39 -16.17 1.45
CA GLY A 3 10.38 -15.28 0.90
C GLY A 3 10.77 -13.81 1.12
N PHE A 4 10.11 -12.90 0.41
CA PHE A 4 10.21 -11.47 0.68
C PHE A 4 9.80 -11.21 2.13
N ASN A 5 10.74 -10.67 2.92
CA ASN A 5 10.54 -10.32 4.32
C ASN A 5 10.82 -8.81 4.49
N PRO A 6 9.80 -7.95 4.36
CA PRO A 6 9.98 -6.53 4.44
C PRO A 6 10.32 -6.08 5.86
N SER A 7 11.20 -5.10 5.97
CA SER A 7 11.54 -4.42 7.23
C SER A 7 11.24 -2.93 7.20
N TYR A 8 10.82 -2.39 6.05
CA TYR A 8 10.47 -0.98 5.86
C TYR A 8 9.10 -0.83 5.20
N ILE A 9 8.46 0.31 5.43
CA ILE A 9 7.37 0.83 4.60
C ILE A 9 7.84 2.14 3.99
N VAL A 10 7.66 2.30 2.67
CA VAL A 10 7.96 3.56 1.98
C VAL A 10 6.67 4.15 1.44
N VAL A 11 6.31 5.34 1.94
CA VAL A 11 5.13 6.11 1.50
C VAL A 11 5.49 7.00 0.31
N HIS A 12 4.61 6.98 -0.68
CA HIS A 12 4.71 7.75 -1.92
C HIS A 12 3.42 8.52 -2.20
N THR A 13 3.51 9.48 -3.11
CA THR A 13 2.36 9.95 -3.87
C THR A 13 2.55 9.68 -5.35
N ALA A 14 1.45 9.61 -6.10
CA ALA A 14 1.47 9.38 -7.55
C ALA A 14 2.09 10.56 -8.35
N ALA A 15 2.32 11.71 -7.70
CA ALA A 15 2.69 12.98 -8.32
C ALA A 15 1.71 13.38 -9.44
N TYR A 16 0.41 13.12 -9.23
CA TYR A 16 -0.65 13.32 -10.21
C TYR A 16 -1.82 14.09 -9.58
N SER A 17 -2.25 15.17 -10.23
CA SER A 17 -3.34 16.04 -9.76
C SER A 17 -4.65 15.89 -10.54
N GLY A 18 -4.69 14.99 -11.53
CA GLY A 18 -5.90 14.74 -12.31
C GLY A 18 -6.89 13.82 -11.60
N ARG A 19 -7.96 13.47 -12.31
CA ARG A 19 -9.01 12.54 -11.83
C ARG A 19 -8.72 11.10 -12.23
N ASN A 20 -9.45 10.17 -11.61
CA ASN A 20 -9.51 8.74 -11.94
C ASN A 20 -8.10 8.14 -12.07
N CYS A 21 -7.35 8.25 -10.97
CA CYS A 21 -6.08 7.56 -10.82
C CYS A 21 -6.26 6.47 -9.78
N ASP A 22 -6.02 5.25 -10.21
CA ASP A 22 -6.16 4.01 -9.46
C ASP A 22 -4.93 3.11 -9.71
N SER A 23 -4.96 1.91 -9.16
CA SER A 23 -3.90 0.91 -9.33
C SER A 23 -3.68 0.52 -10.80
N ASP A 24 -4.73 0.34 -11.59
CA ASP A 24 -4.65 -0.03 -13.01
C ASP A 24 -4.00 1.07 -13.84
N ARG A 25 -4.37 2.33 -13.60
CA ARG A 25 -3.75 3.47 -14.27
C ARG A 25 -2.27 3.60 -13.92
N ILE A 26 -1.91 3.40 -12.65
CA ILE A 26 -0.51 3.42 -12.22
C ILE A 26 0.25 2.23 -12.82
N ASP A 27 -0.36 1.04 -12.91
CA ASP A 27 0.21 -0.13 -13.58
C ASP A 27 0.53 0.18 -15.05
N GLN A 28 -0.43 0.71 -15.80
CA GLN A 28 -0.24 1.13 -17.19
C GLN A 28 0.93 2.13 -17.31
N TRP A 29 0.95 3.17 -16.47
CA TRP A 29 2.03 4.16 -16.48
C TRP A 29 3.41 3.56 -16.18
N HIS A 30 3.49 2.52 -15.34
CA HIS A 30 4.74 1.84 -15.06
C HIS A 30 5.15 0.91 -16.21
N ARG A 31 4.20 0.21 -16.84
CA ARG A 31 4.46 -0.60 -18.04
C ARG A 31 4.94 0.24 -19.22
N ASP A 32 4.37 1.42 -19.43
CA ASP A 32 4.81 2.38 -20.45
C ASP A 32 6.26 2.84 -20.23
N ARG A 33 6.75 2.75 -18.99
CA ARG A 33 8.16 3.02 -18.62
C ARG A 33 9.05 1.77 -18.64
N GLY A 34 8.54 0.66 -19.18
CA GLY A 34 9.25 -0.61 -19.31
C GLY A 34 9.31 -1.44 -18.03
N TRP A 35 8.50 -1.13 -17.01
CA TRP A 35 8.44 -1.94 -15.79
C TRP A 35 7.54 -3.16 -16.02
N GLN A 36 7.69 -4.19 -15.18
CA GLN A 36 6.85 -5.40 -15.25
C GLN A 36 5.40 -5.18 -14.80
N GLY A 37 5.08 -3.97 -14.33
CA GLY A 37 3.78 -3.57 -13.79
C GLY A 37 3.95 -2.53 -12.69
N ILE A 38 2.87 -2.32 -11.92
CA ILE A 38 2.84 -1.42 -10.77
C ILE A 38 3.98 -1.73 -9.80
N GLY A 39 4.59 -0.67 -9.25
CA GLY A 39 5.77 -0.76 -8.40
C GLY A 39 5.46 -0.75 -6.91
N TYR A 40 4.24 -0.36 -6.56
CA TYR A 40 3.70 -0.28 -5.20
C TYR A 40 2.89 -1.54 -4.88
N HIS A 41 2.84 -1.94 -3.61
CA HIS A 41 1.99 -3.04 -3.16
C HIS A 41 0.58 -2.58 -2.84
N PHE A 42 0.41 -1.31 -2.43
CA PHE A 42 -0.88 -0.71 -2.13
C PHE A 42 -1.02 0.68 -2.73
N VAL A 43 -2.26 1.04 -3.09
CA VAL A 43 -2.66 2.36 -3.58
C VAL A 43 -3.83 2.87 -2.73
N VAL A 44 -3.76 4.08 -2.20
CA VAL A 44 -4.84 4.72 -1.43
C VAL A 44 -5.48 5.81 -2.29
N ILE A 45 -6.73 5.59 -2.70
CA ILE A 45 -7.49 6.45 -3.63
C ILE A 45 -7.89 7.76 -2.95
N ASN A 46 -7.91 8.87 -3.71
CA ASN A 46 -8.39 10.17 -3.23
C ASN A 46 -9.84 10.45 -3.65
N ASN A 47 -10.40 11.56 -3.18
CA ASN A 47 -11.74 12.04 -3.53
C ASN A 47 -11.95 12.49 -4.99
N LYS A 48 -11.02 12.21 -5.91
CA LYS A 48 -11.10 12.60 -7.34
C LYS A 48 -11.32 11.40 -8.26
N HIS A 49 -11.80 10.28 -7.73
CA HIS A 49 -12.17 9.09 -8.49
C HIS A 49 -13.70 9.00 -8.66
N ASP A 50 -14.15 8.58 -9.84
CA ASP A 50 -15.58 8.46 -10.16
C ASP A 50 -16.18 7.13 -9.65
N ASP A 51 -15.39 6.04 -9.70
CA ASP A 51 -15.85 4.68 -9.37
C ASP A 51 -15.44 4.16 -7.96
N TYR A 52 -14.58 4.89 -7.24
CA TYR A 52 -14.05 4.46 -5.94
C TYR A 52 -14.16 5.59 -4.93
N ASP A 53 -14.50 5.24 -3.70
CA ASP A 53 -14.61 6.20 -2.60
C ASP A 53 -13.24 6.69 -2.14
N ASP A 54 -13.22 7.90 -1.56
CA ASP A 54 -12.03 8.48 -0.94
C ASP A 54 -11.50 7.57 0.19
N GLY A 55 -10.19 7.33 0.22
CA GLY A 55 -9.56 6.41 1.18
C GLY A 55 -9.56 4.94 0.75
N THR A 56 -10.24 4.56 -0.35
CA THR A 56 -10.25 3.16 -0.82
C THR A 56 -8.81 2.64 -0.98
N VAL A 57 -8.50 1.50 -0.34
CA VAL A 57 -7.20 0.83 -0.47
C VAL A 57 -7.30 -0.24 -1.55
N GLN A 58 -6.51 -0.08 -2.62
CA GLN A 58 -6.38 -1.05 -3.69
C GLN A 58 -5.06 -1.82 -3.57
N VAL A 59 -5.10 -3.10 -3.93
CA VAL A 59 -3.91 -3.96 -4.03
C VAL A 59 -3.23 -3.72 -5.38
N GLY A 60 -1.92 -3.56 -5.33
CA GLY A 60 -1.05 -3.47 -6.51
C GLY A 60 -0.23 -4.74 -6.68
N ARG A 61 1.09 -4.59 -6.54
CA ARG A 61 2.03 -5.71 -6.64
C ARG A 61 1.81 -6.71 -5.50
N ASP A 62 1.97 -8.00 -5.80
CA ASP A 62 1.93 -9.08 -4.84
C ASP A 62 2.86 -8.78 -3.64
N ILE A 63 2.26 -8.76 -2.45
CA ILE A 63 2.91 -8.45 -1.17
C ILE A 63 4.00 -9.45 -0.79
N THR A 64 4.09 -10.59 -1.46
CA THR A 64 5.13 -11.62 -1.27
C THR A 64 6.33 -11.44 -2.19
N THR A 65 6.35 -10.39 -3.03
CA THR A 65 7.41 -10.13 -4.01
C THR A 65 8.02 -8.74 -3.83
N PRO A 66 9.31 -8.53 -4.17
CA PRO A 66 9.92 -7.21 -4.12
C PRO A 66 9.21 -6.16 -4.97
N GLY A 67 9.07 -4.96 -4.40
CA GLY A 67 8.55 -3.76 -5.05
C GLY A 67 9.43 -3.20 -6.15
N ALA A 68 8.94 -2.17 -6.83
CA ALA A 68 9.71 -1.37 -7.79
C ALA A 68 9.47 0.14 -7.57
N HIS A 69 9.61 0.61 -6.33
CA HIS A 69 9.24 1.97 -5.93
C HIS A 69 10.37 2.78 -5.27
N ALA A 70 11.38 2.13 -4.69
CA ALA A 70 12.47 2.75 -3.94
C ALA A 70 13.78 1.99 -4.15
N ARG A 71 14.64 2.48 -5.05
CA ARG A 71 15.94 1.85 -5.31
C ARG A 71 16.76 1.80 -4.00
N GLY A 72 17.41 0.66 -3.75
CA GLY A 72 18.10 0.40 -2.48
C GLY A 72 17.22 -0.28 -1.43
N LEU A 73 15.90 -0.11 -1.49
CA LEU A 73 14.94 -0.68 -0.53
C LEU A 73 13.92 -1.65 -1.14
N ASN A 74 13.78 -1.74 -2.46
CA ASN A 74 12.78 -2.60 -3.12
C ASN A 74 12.72 -4.06 -2.60
N GLY A 75 13.86 -4.64 -2.21
CA GLY A 75 13.92 -5.99 -1.66
C GLY A 75 13.63 -6.10 -0.15
N LYS A 76 13.36 -4.99 0.53
CA LYS A 76 13.17 -4.89 1.98
C LYS A 76 11.98 -4.00 2.37
N ALA A 77 11.22 -3.46 1.42
CA ALA A 77 10.22 -2.45 1.70
C ALA A 77 8.88 -2.70 1.02
N ILE A 78 7.81 -2.44 1.76
CA ILE A 78 6.46 -2.33 1.20
C ILE A 78 6.25 -0.88 0.72
N GLY A 79 5.99 -0.70 -0.57
CA GLY A 79 5.58 0.58 -1.14
C GLY A 79 4.07 0.82 -1.05
N ILE A 80 3.67 1.96 -0.48
CA ILE A 80 2.28 2.45 -0.44
C ILE A 80 2.22 3.77 -1.22
N CYS A 81 1.31 3.89 -2.17
CA CYS A 81 1.13 5.11 -2.96
C CYS A 81 -0.22 5.76 -2.66
N CYS A 82 -0.23 6.95 -2.07
CA CYS A 82 -1.45 7.75 -1.96
C CYS A 82 -1.66 8.54 -3.27
N VAL A 83 -2.85 8.42 -3.87
CA VAL A 83 -3.19 9.12 -5.11
C VAL A 83 -3.21 10.63 -4.85
N GLY A 84 -2.45 11.39 -5.65
CA GLY A 84 -2.33 12.83 -5.47
C GLY A 84 -0.92 13.34 -5.78
N HIS A 85 -0.68 14.62 -5.47
CA HIS A 85 0.61 15.28 -5.60
C HIS A 85 0.96 16.01 -4.29
N GLY A 86 1.72 15.36 -3.41
CA GLY A 86 1.96 15.87 -2.05
C GLY A 86 2.76 17.17 -1.93
N ASP A 87 3.34 17.68 -3.01
CA ASP A 87 3.89 19.05 -3.04
C ASP A 87 2.84 20.14 -3.31
N ARG A 88 1.63 19.76 -3.74
CA ARG A 88 0.58 20.69 -4.20
C ARG A 88 -0.66 20.64 -3.31
N GLU A 89 -1.02 19.44 -2.86
CA GLU A 89 -2.20 19.19 -2.05
C GLU A 89 -1.82 18.20 -0.93
N PRO A 90 -2.33 18.38 0.30
CA PRO A 90 -2.21 17.37 1.34
C PRO A 90 -3.03 16.12 0.97
N LEU A 91 -2.83 15.03 1.71
CA LEU A 91 -3.76 13.89 1.64
C LEU A 91 -5.14 14.35 2.13
N THR A 92 -6.20 13.73 1.60
CA THR A 92 -7.54 13.87 2.20
C THR A 92 -7.56 13.20 3.58
N ASP A 93 -8.48 13.60 4.46
CA ASP A 93 -8.62 12.99 5.78
C ASP A 93 -8.93 11.49 5.70
N ALA A 94 -9.71 11.08 4.70
CA ALA A 94 -10.01 9.67 4.43
C ALA A 94 -8.76 8.91 3.96
N GLN A 95 -7.98 9.47 3.01
CA GLN A 95 -6.69 8.89 2.62
C GLN A 95 -5.74 8.76 3.80
N HIS A 96 -5.67 9.80 4.64
CA HIS A 96 -4.82 9.82 5.81
C HIS A 96 -5.21 8.69 6.78
N THR A 97 -6.50 8.59 7.11
CA THR A 97 -7.04 7.55 7.97
C THR A 97 -6.71 6.15 7.43
N SER A 98 -7.02 5.87 6.17
CA SER A 98 -6.74 4.57 5.55
C SER A 98 -5.24 4.26 5.48
N LEU A 99 -4.38 5.26 5.29
CA LEU A 99 -2.93 5.09 5.35
C LEU A 99 -2.46 4.67 6.75
N ILE A 100 -2.92 5.35 7.81
CA ILE A 100 -2.54 5.04 9.20
C ILE A 100 -3.03 3.65 9.60
N GLU A 101 -4.28 3.30 9.24
CA GLU A 101 -4.84 1.98 9.51
C GLU A 101 -4.08 0.89 8.75
N LEU A 102 -3.84 1.06 7.45
CA LEU A 102 -3.09 0.11 6.64
C LEU A 102 -1.68 -0.12 7.18
N ILE A 103 -0.94 0.95 7.49
CA ILE A 103 0.41 0.84 8.04
C ILE A 103 0.40 0.14 9.39
N SER A 104 -0.56 0.45 10.26
CA SER A 104 -0.69 -0.18 11.56
C SER A 104 -0.90 -1.69 11.44
N HIS A 105 -1.76 -2.13 10.52
CA HIS A 105 -1.96 -3.55 10.24
C HIS A 105 -0.70 -4.21 9.67
N LEU A 106 0.01 -3.56 8.74
CA LEU A 106 1.25 -4.09 8.19
C LEU A 106 2.36 -4.22 9.23
N ILE A 107 2.40 -3.34 10.23
CA ILE A 107 3.33 -3.48 11.37
C ILE A 107 3.00 -4.71 12.22
N ASP A 108 1.71 -5.04 12.40
CA ASP A 108 1.30 -6.22 13.14
C ASP A 108 1.58 -7.52 12.38
N GLU A 109 1.44 -7.49 11.05
CA GLU A 109 1.67 -8.66 10.18
C GLU A 109 3.16 -8.97 9.95
N TYR A 110 4.04 -7.96 10.00
CA TYR A 110 5.46 -8.11 9.68
C TYR A 110 6.35 -7.65 10.85
N GLU A 111 6.85 -8.62 11.62
CA GLU A 111 7.63 -8.39 12.85
C GLU A 111 8.87 -7.50 12.68
N GLU A 112 9.47 -7.47 11.48
CA GLU A 112 10.67 -6.67 11.17
C GLU A 112 10.36 -5.19 10.87
N ILE A 113 9.08 -4.84 10.71
CA ILE A 113 8.62 -3.48 10.47
C ILE A 113 8.29 -2.84 11.82
N ASN A 114 8.90 -1.69 12.09
CA ASN A 114 8.52 -0.84 13.21
C ASN A 114 8.20 0.58 12.71
N ILE A 115 7.61 1.39 13.58
CA ILE A 115 7.13 2.75 13.24
C ILE A 115 8.28 3.63 12.73
N ASP A 116 9.50 3.49 13.27
CA ASP A 116 10.67 4.28 12.83
C ASP A 116 11.16 3.90 11.42
N ARG A 117 10.73 2.74 10.90
CA ARG A 117 11.00 2.26 9.54
C ARG A 117 9.85 2.55 8.57
N VAL A 118 8.86 3.35 8.98
CA VAL A 118 7.86 3.96 8.11
C VAL A 118 8.40 5.29 7.63
N ILE A 119 8.83 5.33 6.36
CA ILE A 119 9.55 6.46 5.81
C ILE A 119 8.90 6.99 4.53
N GLY A 120 9.16 8.26 4.23
CA GLY A 120 8.91 8.82 2.90
C GLY A 120 10.02 8.44 1.92
N HIS A 121 9.75 8.39 0.62
CA HIS A 121 10.79 8.13 -0.38
C HIS A 121 12.00 9.07 -0.22
N ARG A 122 11.77 10.36 0.09
CA ARG A 122 12.83 11.35 0.33
C ARG A 122 13.74 11.00 1.51
N GLU A 123 13.22 10.32 2.52
CA GLU A 123 13.96 9.94 3.75
C GLU A 123 14.93 8.77 3.49
N ILE A 124 14.95 8.17 2.28
CA ILE A 124 16.05 7.28 1.85
C ILE A 124 17.42 7.96 1.99
N ASN A 125 17.47 9.29 1.78
CA ASN A 125 18.71 10.04 1.96
C ASN A 125 19.24 10.00 3.41
N GLU A 126 18.36 9.86 4.41
CA GLU A 126 18.77 9.71 5.80
C GLU A 126 19.39 8.34 6.06
N LEU A 127 18.86 7.29 5.43
CA LEU A 127 19.45 5.95 5.48
C LEU A 127 20.82 5.92 4.79
N VAL A 128 20.98 6.66 3.69
CA VAL A 128 22.29 6.84 3.07
C VAL A 128 23.24 7.58 4.01
N ALA A 129 22.81 8.69 4.62
CA ALA A 129 23.65 9.45 5.54
C ALA A 129 24.10 8.65 6.78
N LYS A 130 23.28 7.69 7.22
CA LYS A 130 23.60 6.73 8.30
C LYS A 130 24.51 5.57 7.84
N GLY A 131 24.70 5.39 6.54
CA GLY A 131 25.46 4.28 5.96
C GLY A 131 24.67 2.96 5.86
N ASP A 132 23.37 3.00 6.10
CA ASP A 132 22.48 1.82 6.01
C ASP A 132 22.26 1.38 4.55
N ILE A 133 22.38 2.34 3.62
CA ILE A 133 22.18 2.17 2.19
C ILE A 133 23.31 2.89 1.43
N ALA A 134 23.78 2.31 0.32
CA ALA A 134 24.86 2.90 -0.48
C ALA A 134 24.49 4.23 -1.15
N ASP A 135 25.44 5.16 -1.21
CA ASP A 135 25.30 6.52 -1.76
C ASP A 135 24.72 6.59 -3.18
N ARG A 136 24.91 5.54 -3.98
CA ARG A 136 24.33 5.44 -5.33
C ARG A 136 22.79 5.45 -5.35
N TYR A 137 22.15 5.34 -4.19
CA TYR A 137 20.70 5.35 -4.02
C TYR A 137 20.16 6.68 -3.48
N LEU A 138 21.00 7.71 -3.36
CA LEU A 138 20.54 9.08 -3.10
C LEU A 138 19.45 9.49 -4.11
N THR A 139 18.46 10.22 -3.61
CA THR A 139 17.32 10.69 -4.38
C THR A 139 17.12 12.19 -4.20
N HIS A 140 16.69 12.87 -5.28
CA HIS A 140 16.28 14.27 -5.24
C HIS A 140 14.75 14.43 -5.17
N LYS A 141 14.02 13.32 -4.97
CA LYS A 141 12.57 13.33 -4.91
C LYS A 141 12.09 13.99 -3.61
N THR A 142 11.08 14.85 -3.73
CA THR A 142 10.30 15.40 -2.60
C THR A 142 9.30 14.39 -2.03
N CYS A 143 8.99 13.34 -2.81
CA CYS A 143 8.05 12.26 -2.52
C CYS A 143 8.17 11.72 -1.07
N PRO A 144 7.06 11.58 -0.31
CA PRO A 144 5.65 11.69 -0.75
C PRO A 144 5.17 13.13 -1.00
N GLY A 145 6.00 14.12 -0.76
CA GLY A 145 5.75 15.52 -1.09
C GLY A 145 5.83 16.42 0.14
N LEU A 146 6.08 17.71 -0.06
CA LEU A 146 6.41 18.66 1.01
C LEU A 146 5.28 18.91 2.02
N LEU A 147 4.03 18.63 1.65
CA LEU A 147 2.85 18.80 2.52
C LEU A 147 2.50 17.55 3.33
N ILE A 148 3.31 16.48 3.23
CA ILE A 148 3.12 15.25 3.99
C ILE A 148 4.31 15.12 4.93
N SER A 149 4.06 15.32 6.23
CA SER A 149 5.06 15.14 7.28
C SER A 149 5.11 13.68 7.71
N MET A 150 6.22 13.00 7.39
CA MET A 150 6.39 11.60 7.81
C MET A 150 6.59 11.46 9.32
N GLU A 151 7.03 12.53 10.00
CA GLU A 151 7.09 12.54 11.46
C GLU A 151 5.70 12.57 12.08
N GLU A 152 4.79 13.38 11.53
CA GLU A 152 3.39 13.40 11.97
C GLU A 152 2.71 12.06 11.67
N VAL A 153 2.92 11.50 10.47
CA VAL A 153 2.42 10.14 10.13
C VAL A 153 2.90 9.10 11.14
N ARG A 154 4.20 9.10 11.49
CA ARG A 154 4.74 8.17 12.49
C ARG A 154 4.13 8.39 13.88
N GLN A 155 3.93 9.65 14.28
CA GLN A 155 3.29 9.97 15.56
C GLN A 155 1.84 9.50 15.60
N GLU A 156 1.07 9.74 14.54
CA GLU A 156 -0.33 9.32 14.46
C GLU A 156 -0.48 7.80 14.44
N ILE A 157 0.45 7.06 13.83
CA ILE A 157 0.49 5.59 13.95
C ILE A 157 0.69 5.16 15.41
N ARG A 158 1.56 5.84 16.17
CA ARG A 158 1.71 5.54 17.62
C ARG A 158 0.42 5.78 18.36
N ASP A 159 -0.21 6.93 18.13
CA ASP A 159 -1.43 7.33 18.82
C ASP A 159 -2.60 6.39 18.50
N TYR A 160 -2.76 6.03 17.22
CA TYR A 160 -3.74 5.04 16.76
C TYR A 160 -3.53 3.69 17.45
N ARG A 161 -2.29 3.17 17.47
CA ARG A 161 -1.98 1.88 18.08
C ARG A 161 -2.22 1.87 19.59
N ILE A 162 -1.94 2.96 20.30
CA ILE A 162 -2.28 3.11 21.72
C ILE A 162 -3.80 3.11 21.91
N ALA A 163 -4.53 3.87 21.10
CA ALA A 163 -5.99 3.97 21.19
C ALA A 163 -6.68 2.61 20.97
N VAL A 164 -6.19 1.82 20.02
CA VAL A 164 -6.75 0.48 19.71
C VAL A 164 -6.39 -0.56 20.78
N GLN A 165 -5.22 -0.45 21.43
CA GLN A 165 -4.78 -1.39 22.47
C GLN A 165 -5.29 -1.06 23.87
N THR A 166 -5.81 0.15 24.09
CA THR A 166 -6.38 0.54 25.39
C THR A 166 -7.72 -0.18 25.59
N PRO A 167 -7.94 -0.91 26.71
CA PRO A 167 -9.24 -1.51 27.00
C PRO A 167 -10.32 -0.42 27.05
N ARG A 168 -11.25 -0.43 26.09
CA ARG A 168 -12.42 0.44 26.16
C ARG A 168 -13.29 -0.01 27.33
N ASN A 169 -13.43 0.83 28.35
CA ASN A 169 -14.61 0.76 29.23
C ASN A 169 -15.82 0.90 28.31
N ILE A 170 -16.69 -0.11 28.37
CA ILE A 170 -17.88 -0.23 27.52
C ILE A 170 -18.80 0.93 27.89
N ASP A 171 -18.77 1.98 27.08
CA ASP A 171 -19.89 2.89 26.82
C ASP A 171 -19.67 3.51 25.43
N ASN A 172 -20.44 2.98 24.47
CA ASN A 172 -20.72 3.44 23.11
C ASN A 172 -19.97 4.68 22.56
N GLU A 173 -18.98 4.42 21.70
CA GLU A 173 -18.95 4.89 20.30
C GLU A 173 -17.83 4.14 19.55
N VAL A 174 -18.23 3.21 18.69
CA VAL A 174 -17.30 2.49 17.82
C VAL A 174 -17.14 3.35 16.56
N MET A 175 -15.97 3.98 16.40
CA MET A 175 -15.53 4.41 15.07
C MET A 175 -15.31 3.15 14.23
N PRO A 176 -16.04 2.95 13.12
CA PRO A 176 -15.84 1.77 12.30
C PRO A 176 -14.54 1.93 11.52
N ALA A 177 -13.49 1.19 11.92
CA ALA A 177 -12.52 0.69 10.93
C ALA A 177 -13.36 -0.03 9.88
N SER A 178 -13.40 0.55 8.67
CA SER A 178 -14.47 0.30 7.72
C SER A 178 -14.57 -1.20 7.43
N ALA A 179 -15.80 -1.69 7.32
CA ALA A 179 -16.06 -3.10 7.05
C ALA A 179 -15.28 -3.58 5.81
N GLU A 180 -14.99 -2.67 4.86
CA GLU A 180 -14.21 -2.94 3.65
C GLU A 180 -12.76 -3.38 3.93
N ILE A 181 -12.07 -2.81 4.92
CA ILE A 181 -10.68 -3.22 5.24
C ILE A 181 -10.67 -4.63 5.86
N ARG A 182 -11.65 -4.91 6.73
CA ARG A 182 -11.83 -6.25 7.32
C ARG A 182 -12.21 -7.29 6.27
N ASP A 183 -13.08 -6.93 5.33
CA ASP A 183 -13.52 -7.83 4.26
C ASP A 183 -12.39 -8.09 3.24
N ALA A 184 -11.61 -7.07 2.88
CA ALA A 184 -10.44 -7.23 2.01
C ALA A 184 -9.39 -8.16 2.64
N LEU A 185 -9.14 -8.03 3.94
CA LEU A 185 -8.22 -8.90 4.68
C LEU A 185 -8.77 -10.31 4.87
N ALA A 186 -10.08 -10.47 5.09
CA ALA A 186 -10.73 -11.79 5.18
C ALA A 186 -10.66 -12.56 3.84
N ILE A 187 -10.80 -11.86 2.71
CA ILE A 187 -10.63 -12.44 1.37
C ILE A 187 -9.18 -12.88 1.15
N LEU A 188 -8.20 -12.07 1.58
CA LEU A 188 -6.77 -12.41 1.47
C LEU A 188 -6.37 -13.58 2.37
N ASP A 189 -6.90 -13.67 3.58
CA ASP A 189 -6.61 -14.75 4.52
C ASP A 189 -7.30 -16.08 4.12
N ALA A 190 -8.52 -16.00 3.57
CA ALA A 190 -9.22 -17.15 2.98
C ALA A 190 -8.53 -17.67 1.71
N ALA A 191 -8.00 -16.79 0.86
CA ALA A 191 -7.24 -17.16 -0.34
C ALA A 191 -5.89 -17.81 0.01
N LYS A 192 -5.17 -17.27 1.01
CA LYS A 192 -3.88 -17.82 1.49
C LYS A 192 -3.99 -19.23 2.07
N ARG A 193 -5.08 -19.54 2.79
CA ARG A 193 -5.27 -20.88 3.38
C ARG A 193 -5.73 -21.94 2.39
N ARG A 194 -6.31 -21.57 1.25
CA ARG A 194 -6.94 -22.55 0.34
C ARG A 194 -5.99 -23.09 -0.73
N PHE A 195 -5.00 -22.34 -1.21
CA PHE A 195 -4.10 -22.83 -2.27
C PHE A 195 -2.69 -22.21 -2.23
N PRO A 196 -1.73 -22.79 -1.49
CA PRO A 196 -0.40 -22.22 -1.36
C PRO A 196 0.47 -22.27 -2.64
N ASN A 197 0.03 -22.88 -3.75
CA ASN A 197 0.84 -23.07 -4.97
C ASN A 197 0.06 -23.01 -6.33
N ALA A 198 -1.17 -22.49 -6.42
CA ALA A 198 -2.00 -22.68 -7.63
C ALA A 198 -2.18 -21.41 -8.49
N SER A 199 -1.16 -21.00 -9.24
CA SER A 199 -1.28 -19.93 -10.24
C SER A 199 -1.69 -20.43 -11.64
N GLU A 200 -1.55 -21.73 -11.91
CA GLU A 200 -1.79 -22.32 -13.24
C GLU A 200 -3.19 -22.95 -13.41
N PRO A 201 -3.71 -23.77 -12.46
CA PRO A 201 -4.98 -24.47 -12.65
C PRO A 201 -6.22 -23.56 -12.65
N LEU A 202 -6.15 -22.40 -11.96
CA LEU A 202 -7.26 -21.43 -11.93
C LEU A 202 -7.43 -20.74 -13.29
N ARG A 203 -6.32 -20.53 -14.00
CA ARG A 203 -6.34 -19.97 -15.36
C ARG A 203 -6.95 -20.95 -16.35
N GLU A 204 -6.58 -22.22 -16.25
CA GLU A 204 -7.12 -23.29 -17.09
C GLU A 204 -8.63 -23.48 -16.84
N PHE A 205 -9.06 -23.45 -15.57
CA PHE A 205 -10.48 -23.54 -15.17
C PHE A 205 -11.32 -22.36 -15.68
N LEU A 206 -10.85 -21.12 -15.54
CA LEU A 206 -11.58 -19.93 -16.00
C LEU A 206 -11.64 -19.79 -17.53
N SER A 207 -10.76 -20.49 -18.24
CA SER A 207 -10.75 -20.57 -19.71
C SER A 207 -11.49 -21.79 -20.28
N HIS A 208 -12.06 -22.64 -19.42
CA HIS A 208 -12.73 -23.87 -19.86
C HIS A 208 -14.04 -23.53 -20.61
N PRO A 209 -14.31 -24.13 -21.78
CA PRO A 209 -15.46 -23.76 -22.62
C PRO A 209 -16.82 -23.81 -21.91
N GLU A 210 -17.03 -24.79 -21.03
CA GLU A 210 -18.26 -24.92 -20.24
C GLU A 210 -18.45 -23.79 -19.20
N VAL A 211 -17.36 -23.20 -18.71
CA VAL A 211 -17.39 -22.05 -17.77
C VAL A 211 -17.65 -20.75 -18.52
N LEU A 212 -17.28 -20.67 -19.79
CA LEU A 212 -17.56 -19.53 -20.66
C LEU A 212 -19.01 -19.53 -21.16
N GLU A 213 -19.57 -20.70 -21.51
CA GLU A 213 -20.99 -20.83 -21.89
C GLU A 213 -21.96 -20.44 -20.76
N PHE A 214 -21.56 -20.63 -19.49
CA PHE A 214 -22.35 -20.20 -18.33
C PHE A 214 -22.38 -18.67 -18.13
N ARG A 215 -21.53 -17.90 -18.84
CA ARG A 215 -21.38 -16.44 -18.67
C ARG A 215 -22.02 -15.61 -19.78
N GLU A 216 -22.41 -16.22 -20.91
CA GLU A 216 -23.06 -15.52 -22.02
C GLU A 216 -24.57 -15.79 -22.13
N GLY A 217 -25.15 -16.54 -21.18
CA GLY A 217 -26.57 -16.83 -21.12
C GLY A 217 -27.19 -16.49 -19.77
N ASP A 218 -27.14 -15.21 -19.37
CA ASP A 218 -28.14 -14.46 -18.58
C ASP A 218 -27.63 -13.05 -18.22
#